data_AF-A0A963ADA8-F1
#
_entry.id   AF-A0A963ADA8-F1
#
_cell.length_a   1.000
_cell.length_b   1.000
_cell.length_c   1.000
_cell.angle_alpha   90.00
_cell.angle_beta   90.00
_cell.angle_gamma   90.00
#
_symmetry.space_group_name_H-M   'P 1'
#
loop_
_entity.id
_entity.type
_entity.pdbx_description
1 polymer ?
#
loop_
_entity_poly.entity_id
_entity_poly.type
_entity_poly.pdbx_seq_one_letter_code
_entity_poly.pdbx_strand_id
1 'polypeptide(L)'
;MVVAVAPLWMGAAGLSEAAVRDVVIADVSTRAFSVIWVSDQPVTDTTVRVYADGNGSSDLTPELTVEVTSALIPSAHDLGIVKVDVWGLQASTTYFVETETDGLVYPASGPLLEVTTAAAATAANLDGTPIANDLLIHDLLAPDGGAPANGALLVLKVPSLSQYPLTAFVADGVAAPGTVVDLSNLVSDATGTNAQVTGGTVIEISEYRGLLCTNLDDQKLVRLRRAPDHEETPAISEAEVPSTCFAPGGTAADFNCDGAVNPVDFNEFLIKFGLSNNGAVPDCRFNPDFDLAPDGQIDPVDFNEFLIVFGTTE
;
A
#
# COMPACT_ATOMS: atom_id res chain seq x y z
N MET A 1 52.95 -44.12 -12.84
CA MET A 1 51.78 -43.45 -13.45
C MET A 1 51.03 -42.77 -12.32
N VAL A 2 51.29 -41.49 -12.09
CA VAL A 2 50.67 -40.68 -11.03
C VAL A 2 49.51 -39.95 -11.67
N VAL A 3 48.29 -40.26 -11.25
CA VAL A 3 47.07 -39.58 -11.70
C VAL A 3 46.89 -38.36 -10.81
N ALA A 4 47.11 -37.18 -11.39
CA ALA A 4 46.80 -35.91 -10.75
C ALA A 4 45.29 -35.67 -10.82
N VAL A 5 44.64 -35.55 -9.67
CA VAL A 5 43.24 -35.13 -9.55
C VAL A 5 43.23 -33.61 -9.48
N ALA A 6 42.66 -32.97 -10.50
CA ALA A 6 42.41 -31.53 -10.49
C ALA A 6 41.18 -31.24 -9.60
N PRO A 7 41.23 -30.26 -8.69
CA PRO A 7 40.06 -29.86 -7.91
C PRO A 7 39.08 -29.09 -8.80
N LEU A 8 37.81 -29.55 -8.81
CA LEU A 8 36.69 -28.78 -9.32
C LEU A 8 36.54 -27.52 -8.46
N TRP A 9 36.78 -26.36 -9.05
CA TRP A 9 36.37 -25.08 -8.47
C TRP A 9 34.85 -24.96 -8.62
N MET A 10 34.13 -25.07 -7.50
CA MET A 10 32.74 -24.59 -7.40
C MET A 10 32.80 -23.07 -7.47
N GLY A 11 32.27 -22.50 -8.56
CA GLY A 11 32.09 -21.05 -8.67
C GLY A 11 31.23 -20.55 -7.51
N ALA A 12 31.66 -19.47 -6.87
CA ALA A 12 30.83 -18.73 -5.94
C ALA A 12 29.54 -18.33 -6.69
N ALA A 13 28.39 -18.79 -6.21
CA ALA A 13 27.12 -18.20 -6.59
C ALA A 13 27.22 -16.72 -6.20
N GLY A 14 27.19 -15.83 -7.20
CA GLY A 14 27.02 -14.41 -6.93
C GLY A 14 25.73 -14.27 -6.14
N LEU A 15 25.82 -13.68 -4.95
CA LEU A 15 24.63 -13.26 -4.22
C LEU A 15 23.92 -12.29 -5.17
N SER A 16 22.72 -12.67 -5.61
CA SER A 16 21.83 -11.74 -6.30
C SER A 16 21.54 -10.62 -5.32
N GLU A 17 21.85 -9.39 -5.72
CA GLU A 17 21.51 -8.19 -4.98
C GLU A 17 19.98 -8.10 -4.88
N ALA A 18 19.42 -7.88 -3.68
CA ALA A 18 17.98 -7.77 -3.52
C ALA A 18 17.46 -6.53 -4.26
N ALA A 19 16.43 -6.69 -5.09
CA ALA A 19 15.80 -5.57 -5.76
C ALA A 19 14.78 -4.91 -4.82
N VAL A 20 15.02 -3.63 -4.50
CA VAL A 20 14.08 -2.77 -3.75
C VAL A 20 13.22 -1.98 -4.73
N ARG A 21 11.93 -1.87 -4.44
CA ARG A 21 10.97 -1.10 -5.25
C ARG A 21 9.81 -0.58 -4.42
N ASP A 22 8.93 0.19 -5.08
CA ASP A 22 7.73 0.77 -4.47
C ASP A 22 8.05 1.53 -3.18
N VAL A 23 9.20 2.22 -3.17
CA VAL A 23 9.63 3.03 -2.03
C VAL A 23 8.72 4.24 -1.92
N VAL A 24 7.97 4.31 -0.82
CA VAL A 24 6.94 5.32 -0.59
C VAL A 24 7.11 5.89 0.81
N ILE A 25 7.03 7.21 0.92
CA ILE A 25 6.90 7.89 2.20
C ILE A 25 5.42 7.96 2.56
N ALA A 26 5.07 7.56 3.78
CA ALA A 26 3.70 7.42 4.26
C ALA A 26 3.55 7.96 5.70
N ASP A 27 2.32 7.95 6.21
CA ASP A 27 1.96 8.29 7.59
C ASP A 27 2.57 9.63 8.08
N VAL A 28 2.64 10.61 7.18
CA VAL A 28 3.25 11.90 7.48
C VAL A 28 2.43 12.64 8.53
N SER A 29 3.10 13.07 9.59
CA SER A 29 2.54 13.88 10.66
C SER A 29 3.41 15.13 10.89
N THR A 30 3.12 15.88 11.96
CA THR A 30 3.91 17.07 12.32
C THR A 30 5.31 16.74 12.84
N ARG A 31 5.56 15.49 13.27
CA ARG A 31 6.81 15.10 13.95
C ARG A 31 7.34 13.74 13.55
N ALA A 32 6.68 13.09 12.59
CA ALA A 32 7.02 11.76 12.15
C ALA A 32 6.59 11.50 10.71
N PHE A 33 7.20 10.50 10.10
CA PHE A 33 6.73 9.85 8.87
C PHE A 33 7.21 8.39 8.88
N SER A 34 6.65 7.59 8.00
CA SER A 34 7.09 6.23 7.72
C SER A 34 7.67 6.15 6.32
N VAL A 35 8.60 5.22 6.10
CA VAL A 35 9.06 4.82 4.77
C VAL A 35 8.76 3.35 4.59
N ILE A 36 8.11 3.01 3.48
CA ILE A 36 7.73 1.65 3.15
C ILE A 36 8.32 1.25 1.81
N TRP A 37 8.65 -0.03 1.65
CA TRP A 37 9.10 -0.58 0.38
C TRP A 37 8.97 -2.11 0.36
N VAL A 38 9.16 -2.69 -0.82
CA VAL A 38 9.14 -4.14 -1.03
C VAL A 38 10.46 -4.59 -1.64
N SER A 39 10.95 -5.73 -1.17
CA SER A 39 12.11 -6.47 -1.64
C SER A 39 11.68 -7.73 -2.39
N ASP A 40 12.45 -8.11 -3.40
CA ASP A 40 12.28 -9.38 -4.12
C ASP A 40 12.87 -10.60 -3.39
N GLN A 41 13.43 -10.39 -2.20
CA GLN A 41 13.95 -11.41 -1.28
C GLN A 41 13.59 -11.08 0.18
N PRO A 42 13.59 -12.06 1.10
CA PRO A 42 13.44 -11.80 2.52
C PRO A 42 14.51 -10.81 3.01
N VAL A 43 14.11 -9.89 3.89
CA VAL A 43 14.99 -8.83 4.40
C VAL A 43 15.60 -9.25 5.73
N THR A 44 16.90 -9.02 5.91
CA THR A 44 17.59 -9.36 7.18
C THR A 44 18.07 -8.15 7.96
N ASP A 45 18.50 -7.11 7.27
CA ASP A 45 18.92 -5.84 7.84
C ASP A 45 18.37 -4.69 7.02
N THR A 46 17.88 -3.66 7.69
CA THR A 46 17.26 -2.54 7.01
C THR A 46 17.19 -1.31 7.90
N THR A 47 17.31 -0.12 7.30
CA THR A 47 17.19 1.15 8.01
C THR A 47 16.89 2.29 7.04
N VAL A 48 16.71 3.50 7.57
CA VAL A 48 16.68 4.74 6.79
C VAL A 48 17.68 5.74 7.35
N ARG A 49 18.19 6.60 6.48
CA ARG A 49 18.98 7.78 6.84
C ARG A 49 18.21 9.02 6.45
N VAL A 50 18.24 10.01 7.34
CA VAL A 50 17.48 11.25 7.21
C VAL A 50 18.45 12.42 7.21
N TYR A 51 18.29 13.30 6.24
CA TYR A 51 19.19 14.42 6.00
C TYR A 51 18.43 15.75 6.00
N ALA A 52 19.12 16.82 6.38
CA ALA A 52 18.59 18.19 6.33
C ALA A 52 18.66 18.81 4.91
N ASP A 53 19.41 18.20 3.99
CA ASP A 53 19.66 18.71 2.65
C ASP A 53 19.61 17.59 1.59
N GLY A 54 19.21 17.96 0.37
CA GLY A 54 19.03 17.01 -0.74
C GLY A 54 20.32 16.42 -1.31
N ASN A 55 21.50 16.86 -0.86
CA ASN A 55 22.78 16.26 -1.23
C ASN A 55 23.25 15.22 -0.20
N GLY A 56 22.49 14.99 0.88
CA GLY A 56 22.85 14.02 1.93
C GLY A 56 24.08 14.41 2.75
N SER A 57 24.43 15.71 2.83
CA SER A 57 25.64 16.16 3.52
C SER A 57 25.46 16.39 5.02
N SER A 58 24.23 16.65 5.46
CA SER A 58 23.86 16.93 6.85
C SER A 58 22.96 15.82 7.40
N ASP A 59 23.58 14.72 7.85
CA ASP A 59 22.90 13.57 8.47
C ASP A 59 22.30 13.95 9.83
N LEU A 60 20.99 13.76 9.97
CA LEU A 60 20.21 13.98 11.18
C LEU A 60 19.84 12.67 11.89
N THR A 61 20.09 11.51 11.27
CA THR A 61 19.69 10.19 11.78
C THR A 61 20.07 9.95 13.25
N PRO A 62 21.27 10.34 13.74
CA PRO A 62 21.64 10.15 15.14
C PRO A 62 20.82 10.95 16.16
N GLU A 63 20.10 11.99 15.72
CA GLU A 63 19.28 12.87 16.57
C GLU A 63 17.80 12.44 16.58
N LEU A 64 17.43 11.51 15.71
CA LEU A 64 16.06 11.04 15.50
C LEU A 64 15.87 9.66 16.13
N THR A 65 14.60 9.30 16.34
CA THR A 65 14.23 7.92 16.62
C THR A 65 13.89 7.26 15.30
N VAL A 66 14.62 6.20 14.94
CA VAL A 66 14.37 5.38 13.75
C VAL A 66 14.08 3.95 14.20
N GLU A 67 12.91 3.43 13.87
CA GLU A 67 12.48 2.08 14.25
C GLU A 67 12.01 1.30 13.02
N VAL A 68 12.54 0.10 12.85
CA VAL A 68 12.08 -0.83 11.81
C VAL A 68 10.82 -1.53 12.31
N THR A 69 9.68 -0.85 12.21
CA THR A 69 8.39 -1.34 12.71
C THR A 69 8.01 -2.68 12.12
N SER A 70 8.34 -2.94 10.85
CA SER A 70 8.07 -4.24 10.21
C SER A 70 8.83 -5.41 10.85
N ALA A 71 9.94 -5.17 11.56
CA ALA A 71 10.66 -6.23 12.28
C ALA A 71 9.89 -6.75 13.50
N LEU A 72 8.92 -5.97 13.99
CA LEU A 72 8.02 -6.36 15.09
C LEU A 72 6.78 -7.11 14.58
N ILE A 73 6.54 -7.09 13.27
CA ILE A 73 5.38 -7.72 12.64
C ILE A 73 5.78 -9.12 12.16
N PRO A 74 5.12 -10.19 12.63
CA PRO A 74 5.44 -11.54 12.21
C PRO A 74 5.38 -11.70 10.68
N SER A 75 6.43 -12.30 10.11
CA SER A 75 6.57 -12.62 8.68
C SER A 75 6.70 -11.42 7.72
N ALA A 76 6.63 -10.15 8.16
CA ALA A 76 6.73 -9.02 7.22
C ALA A 76 8.07 -9.00 6.47
N HIS A 77 9.18 -9.19 7.19
CA HIS A 77 10.52 -9.32 6.60
C HIS A 77 10.70 -10.61 5.80
N ASP A 78 10.07 -11.72 6.20
CA ASP A 78 10.05 -12.97 5.42
C ASP A 78 9.32 -12.79 4.08
N LEU A 79 8.38 -11.85 4.02
CA LEU A 79 7.69 -11.43 2.80
C LEU A 79 8.43 -10.33 2.02
N GLY A 80 9.57 -9.85 2.52
CA GLY A 80 10.31 -8.75 1.90
C GLY A 80 9.63 -7.38 2.06
N ILE A 81 8.68 -7.22 2.98
CA ILE A 81 7.97 -5.96 3.21
C ILE A 81 8.65 -5.22 4.35
N VAL A 82 9.04 -3.97 4.09
CA VAL A 82 9.70 -3.12 5.09
C VAL A 82 8.85 -1.89 5.37
N LYS A 83 8.75 -1.55 6.66
CA LYS A 83 8.24 -0.27 7.16
C LYS A 83 9.21 0.23 8.23
N VAL A 84 9.70 1.45 8.06
CA VAL A 84 10.56 2.14 9.01
C VAL A 84 9.91 3.45 9.41
N ASP A 85 9.70 3.63 10.70
CA ASP A 85 9.09 4.83 11.27
C ASP A 85 10.19 5.76 11.79
N VAL A 86 10.04 7.05 11.54
CA VAL A 86 10.97 8.10 11.93
C VAL A 86 10.24 9.12 12.79
N TRP A 87 10.73 9.40 13.99
CA TRP A 87 10.19 10.43 14.89
C TRP A 87 11.25 11.43 15.36
N GLY A 88 10.80 12.52 15.97
CA GLY A 88 11.65 13.58 16.50
C GLY A 88 11.81 14.77 15.55
N LEU A 89 11.03 14.79 14.47
CA LEU A 89 11.07 15.82 13.44
C LEU A 89 10.39 17.12 13.91
N GLN A 90 10.68 18.20 13.18
CA GLN A 90 10.00 19.48 13.32
C GLN A 90 8.85 19.57 12.32
N ALA A 91 7.79 20.28 12.71
CA ALA A 91 6.63 20.53 11.84
C ALA A 91 7.00 21.46 10.68
N SER A 92 6.27 21.36 9.56
CA SER A 92 6.47 22.20 8.37
C SER A 92 7.93 22.24 7.89
N THR A 93 8.65 21.12 7.99
CA THR A 93 10.07 21.04 7.64
C THR A 93 10.28 19.95 6.60
N THR A 94 11.05 20.28 5.56
CA THR A 94 11.44 19.35 4.52
C THR A 94 12.68 18.56 4.93
N TYR A 95 12.63 17.25 4.76
CA TYR A 95 13.70 16.31 5.01
C TYR A 95 13.97 15.47 3.76
N PHE A 96 15.16 14.90 3.70
CA PHE A 96 15.60 14.05 2.60
C PHE A 96 15.97 12.68 3.12
N VAL A 97 15.55 11.63 2.41
CA VAL A 97 15.58 10.26 2.92
C VAL A 97 16.28 9.34 1.94
N GLU A 98 17.07 8.44 2.51
CA GLU A 98 17.74 7.32 1.86
C GLU A 98 17.37 6.05 2.61
N THR A 99 17.03 4.97 1.91
CA THR A 99 16.75 3.67 2.51
C THR A 99 17.97 2.76 2.35
N GLU A 100 18.20 1.89 3.32
CA GLU A 100 19.23 0.86 3.26
C GLU A 100 18.59 -0.52 3.53
N THR A 101 18.86 -1.52 2.69
CA THR A 101 18.37 -2.90 2.84
C THR A 101 19.47 -3.87 2.50
N ASP A 102 19.91 -4.68 3.46
CA ASP A 102 21.00 -5.66 3.32
C ASP A 102 22.27 -5.05 2.68
N GLY A 103 22.57 -3.79 3.05
CA GLY A 103 23.69 -3.00 2.53
C GLY A 103 23.44 -2.25 1.22
N LEU A 104 22.23 -2.34 0.66
CA LEU A 104 21.81 -1.69 -0.58
C LEU A 104 21.10 -0.40 -0.32
N VAL A 105 21.52 0.63 -1.04
CA VAL A 105 21.07 1.99 -0.82
C VAL A 105 20.11 2.43 -1.93
N TYR A 106 18.98 3.02 -1.55
CA TYR A 106 18.04 3.64 -2.48
C TYR A 106 17.70 5.09 -2.04
N PRO A 107 17.71 6.07 -2.97
CA PRO A 107 18.10 5.93 -4.36
C PRO A 107 19.62 5.73 -4.51
N ALA A 108 20.05 4.76 -5.33
CA ALA A 108 21.48 4.47 -5.54
C ALA A 108 22.24 5.63 -6.20
N SER A 109 21.51 6.48 -6.93
CA SER A 109 22.00 7.74 -7.50
C SER A 109 20.83 8.66 -7.77
N GLY A 110 21.04 9.98 -7.71
CA GLY A 110 20.00 10.97 -7.98
C GLY A 110 19.59 11.74 -6.73
N PRO A 111 18.50 12.53 -6.80
CA PRO A 111 17.98 13.23 -5.63
C PRO A 111 17.45 12.22 -4.61
N LEU A 112 17.71 12.49 -3.33
CA LEU A 112 17.12 11.75 -2.21
C LEU A 112 15.59 11.91 -2.21
N LEU A 113 14.90 11.00 -1.50
CA LEU A 113 13.45 11.07 -1.35
C LEU A 113 13.10 12.27 -0.48
N GLU A 114 12.21 13.14 -0.97
CA GLU A 114 11.81 14.35 -0.25
C GLU A 114 10.52 14.10 0.53
N VAL A 115 10.49 14.54 1.79
CA VAL A 115 9.28 14.57 2.63
C VAL A 115 9.16 15.91 3.32
N THR A 116 7.96 16.48 3.34
CA THR A 116 7.66 17.66 4.17
C THR A 116 6.66 17.27 5.25
N THR A 117 7.04 17.45 6.51
CA THR A 117 6.16 17.18 7.65
C THR A 117 4.96 18.12 7.67
N ALA A 118 3.86 17.65 8.26
CA ALA A 118 2.66 18.46 8.41
C ALA A 118 2.96 19.75 9.20
N ALA A 119 2.27 20.83 8.86
CA ALA A 119 2.36 22.12 9.55
C ALA A 119 1.70 22.08 10.94
N ALA A 120 0.54 21.43 11.05
CA ALA A 120 -0.17 21.30 12.31
C ALA A 120 -1.08 20.07 12.33
N ALA A 121 -1.33 19.54 13.54
CA ALA A 121 -2.38 18.56 13.76
C ALA A 121 -3.68 19.28 14.15
N THR A 122 -4.76 19.03 13.43
CA THR A 122 -6.06 19.68 13.64
C THR A 122 -7.16 18.64 13.71
N ALA A 123 -8.11 18.82 14.62
CA ALA A 123 -9.32 17.99 14.73
C ALA A 123 -10.55 18.67 14.09
N ALA A 124 -10.35 19.77 13.37
CA ALA A 124 -11.41 20.57 12.78
C ALA A 124 -10.98 21.15 11.42
N ASN A 125 -11.95 21.30 10.53
CA ASN A 125 -11.84 21.97 9.25
C ASN A 125 -11.58 23.48 9.42
N LEU A 126 -11.25 24.16 8.33
CA LEU A 126 -10.99 25.61 8.32
C LEU A 126 -12.21 26.45 8.77
N ASP A 127 -13.42 25.93 8.63
CA ASP A 127 -14.65 26.56 9.11
C ASP A 127 -14.97 26.26 10.59
N GLY A 128 -14.12 25.49 11.27
CA GLY A 128 -14.25 25.10 12.67
C GLY A 128 -15.15 23.89 12.93
N THR A 129 -15.73 23.28 11.89
CA THR A 129 -16.44 22.01 12.03
C THR A 129 -15.47 20.88 12.37
N PRO A 130 -15.81 19.91 13.24
CA PRO A 130 -14.95 18.76 13.49
C PRO A 130 -14.63 17.98 12.21
N ILE A 131 -13.44 17.42 12.12
CA ILE A 131 -13.13 16.39 11.12
C ILE A 131 -13.82 15.11 11.59
N ALA A 132 -14.79 14.66 10.82
CA ALA A 132 -15.55 13.43 11.03
C ALA A 132 -15.08 12.41 9.99
N ASN A 133 -13.83 11.97 10.13
CA ASN A 133 -13.32 10.88 9.31
C ASN A 133 -13.51 9.57 10.08
N ASP A 134 -13.96 8.54 9.39
CA ASP A 134 -14.05 7.19 9.96
C ASP A 134 -12.74 6.42 9.87
N LEU A 135 -12.70 5.32 10.60
CA LEU A 135 -11.71 4.27 10.41
C LEU A 135 -12.12 3.44 9.19
N LEU A 136 -11.19 3.20 8.28
CA LEU A 136 -11.44 2.27 7.17
C LEU A 136 -10.91 0.89 7.51
N ILE A 137 -11.78 -0.12 7.40
CA ILE A 137 -11.41 -1.52 7.55
C ILE A 137 -11.33 -2.20 6.18
N HIS A 138 -10.25 -2.96 5.98
CA HIS A 138 -10.04 -3.76 4.77
C HIS A 138 -9.42 -5.11 5.13
N ASP A 139 -9.92 -6.19 4.53
CA ASP A 139 -9.39 -7.53 4.75
C ASP A 139 -8.24 -7.81 3.77
N LEU A 140 -7.09 -8.24 4.30
CA LEU A 140 -5.93 -8.66 3.50
C LEU A 140 -5.79 -10.16 3.58
N LEU A 141 -6.11 -10.81 2.48
CA LEU A 141 -6.13 -12.25 2.34
C LEU A 141 -4.91 -12.72 1.53
N ALA A 142 -4.44 -13.92 1.83
CA ALA A 142 -3.45 -14.62 1.04
C ALA A 142 -4.02 -14.91 -0.37
N PRO A 143 -3.18 -15.31 -1.34
CA PRO A 143 -3.64 -15.58 -2.71
C PRO A 143 -4.77 -16.61 -2.83
N ASP A 144 -4.93 -17.49 -1.83
CA ASP A 144 -6.03 -18.45 -1.74
C ASP A 144 -7.40 -17.81 -1.46
N GLY A 145 -7.44 -16.51 -1.14
CA GLY A 145 -8.65 -15.76 -0.82
C GLY A 145 -9.32 -16.16 0.50
N GLY A 146 -8.66 -16.96 1.35
CA GLY A 146 -9.26 -17.47 2.58
C GLY A 146 -8.42 -17.22 3.83
N ALA A 147 -7.11 -17.45 3.75
CA ALA A 147 -6.22 -17.26 4.89
C ALA A 147 -5.84 -15.78 5.04
N PRO A 148 -5.62 -15.26 6.27
CA PRO A 148 -5.00 -13.95 6.46
C PRO A 148 -3.61 -13.87 5.84
N ALA A 149 -3.31 -12.77 5.15
CA ALA A 149 -1.96 -12.47 4.66
C ALA A 149 -1.08 -11.89 5.77
N ASN A 150 -0.70 -12.71 6.75
CA ASN A 150 0.13 -12.26 7.88
C ASN A 150 1.44 -11.63 7.40
N GLY A 151 1.76 -10.43 7.89
CA GLY A 151 2.93 -9.65 7.48
C GLY A 151 2.70 -8.76 6.25
N ALA A 152 1.57 -8.89 5.56
CA ALA A 152 1.19 -7.99 4.48
C ALA A 152 0.83 -6.59 5.00
N LEU A 153 0.97 -5.59 4.12
CA LEU A 153 0.77 -4.19 4.45
C LEU A 153 -0.31 -3.59 3.54
N LEU A 154 -1.26 -2.89 4.17
CA LEU A 154 -2.20 -2.01 3.49
C LEU A 154 -1.56 -0.64 3.28
N VAL A 155 -1.69 -0.08 2.09
CA VAL A 155 -1.33 1.30 1.75
C VAL A 155 -2.56 1.97 1.15
N LEU A 156 -3.12 2.95 1.85
CA LEU A 156 -4.32 3.67 1.47
C LEU A 156 -3.96 5.09 1.04
N LYS A 157 -4.27 5.44 -0.19
CA LYS A 157 -4.00 6.77 -0.77
C LYS A 157 -5.31 7.46 -1.12
N VAL A 158 -5.36 8.77 -0.90
CA VAL A 158 -6.45 9.64 -1.38
C VAL A 158 -5.85 10.66 -2.36
N PRO A 159 -5.73 10.31 -3.66
CA PRO A 159 -4.91 11.06 -4.61
C PRO A 159 -5.30 12.54 -4.79
N SER A 160 -6.56 12.88 -4.55
CA SER A 160 -7.08 14.24 -4.65
C SER A 160 -6.73 15.14 -3.46
N LEU A 161 -6.27 14.57 -2.33
CA LEU A 161 -6.04 15.29 -1.08
C LEU A 161 -4.59 15.28 -0.61
N SER A 162 -3.92 14.13 -0.74
CA SER A 162 -2.57 13.93 -0.20
C SER A 162 -1.70 13.07 -1.10
N GLN A 163 -0.43 13.45 -1.22
CA GLN A 163 0.60 12.63 -1.85
C GLN A 163 1.08 11.50 -0.94
N TYR A 164 0.92 11.66 0.39
CA TYR A 164 1.39 10.70 1.39
C TYR A 164 0.25 9.76 1.80
N PRO A 165 0.35 8.45 1.51
CA PRO A 165 -0.66 7.49 1.92
C PRO A 165 -0.58 7.21 3.43
N LEU A 166 -1.62 6.53 3.92
CA LEU A 166 -1.67 5.93 5.25
C LEU A 166 -1.43 4.43 5.14
N THR A 167 -0.88 3.80 6.18
CA THR A 167 -0.53 2.38 6.14
C THR A 167 -0.91 1.63 7.41
N ALA A 168 -1.21 0.34 7.26
CA ALA A 168 -1.52 -0.56 8.38
C ALA A 168 -1.15 -2.00 8.05
N PHE A 169 -0.58 -2.73 9.01
CA PHE A 169 -0.30 -4.17 8.85
C PHE A 169 -1.54 -5.02 9.17
N VAL A 170 -1.59 -6.23 8.61
CA VAL A 170 -2.63 -7.22 8.98
C VAL A 170 -2.63 -7.47 10.48
N ALA A 171 -3.83 -7.43 11.06
CA ALA A 171 -4.09 -7.55 12.49
C ALA A 171 -3.52 -6.43 13.36
N ASP A 172 -3.19 -5.27 12.78
CA ASP A 172 -2.86 -4.07 13.55
C ASP A 172 -4.15 -3.43 14.09
N GLY A 173 -4.31 -3.44 15.42
CA GLY A 173 -5.49 -2.90 16.12
C GLY A 173 -6.79 -3.71 15.99
N VAL A 174 -6.87 -4.69 15.09
CA VAL A 174 -8.05 -5.54 14.85
C VAL A 174 -7.68 -7.02 14.67
N ALA A 175 -8.68 -7.90 14.64
CA ALA A 175 -8.45 -9.32 14.35
C ALA A 175 -8.13 -9.54 12.86
N ALA A 176 -7.14 -10.39 12.58
CA ALA A 176 -6.89 -10.90 11.22
C ALA A 176 -8.18 -11.52 10.61
N PRO A 177 -8.42 -11.36 9.29
CA PRO A 177 -7.55 -10.75 8.27
C PRO A 177 -7.64 -9.22 8.17
N GLY A 178 -8.36 -8.57 9.07
CA GLY A 178 -8.61 -7.14 9.02
C GLY A 178 -7.35 -6.29 9.19
N THR A 179 -7.39 -5.13 8.54
CA THR A 179 -6.50 -3.99 8.73
C THR A 179 -7.34 -2.75 8.93
N VAL A 180 -6.89 -1.82 9.77
CA VAL A 180 -7.60 -0.56 10.01
C VAL A 180 -6.68 0.62 9.75
N VAL A 181 -7.17 1.57 8.95
CA VAL A 181 -6.52 2.84 8.68
C VAL A 181 -7.38 3.96 9.23
N ASP A 182 -6.79 4.83 10.05
CA ASP A 182 -7.47 6.01 10.57
C ASP A 182 -7.30 7.19 9.62
N LEU A 183 -8.35 7.50 8.85
CA LEU A 183 -8.36 8.62 7.91
C LEU A 183 -8.17 9.97 8.60
N SER A 184 -8.39 10.10 9.91
CA SER A 184 -8.11 11.32 10.65
C SER A 184 -6.63 11.69 10.61
N ASN A 185 -5.74 10.74 10.32
CA ASN A 185 -4.30 10.98 10.17
C ASN A 185 -3.90 11.45 8.76
N LEU A 186 -4.83 11.52 7.80
CA LEU A 186 -4.54 12.02 6.45
C LEU A 186 -4.24 13.52 6.49
N VAL A 187 -3.09 13.93 5.93
CA VAL A 187 -2.67 15.33 5.86
C VAL A 187 -2.85 15.86 4.43
N SER A 188 -3.54 16.99 4.27
CA SER A 188 -3.72 17.63 2.97
C SER A 188 -2.43 18.27 2.46
N ASP A 189 -2.10 18.04 1.19
CA ASP A 189 -0.97 18.72 0.52
C ASP A 189 -1.19 20.24 0.44
N ALA A 190 -2.44 20.69 0.36
CA ALA A 190 -2.77 22.10 0.17
C ALA A 190 -2.56 22.93 1.44
N THR A 191 -2.83 22.35 2.61
CA THR A 191 -2.79 23.07 3.89
C THR A 191 -1.68 22.61 4.83
N GLY A 192 -1.14 21.41 4.63
CA GLY A 192 -0.23 20.76 5.57
C GLY A 192 -0.89 20.42 6.91
N THR A 193 -2.22 20.26 6.94
CA THR A 193 -2.98 19.90 8.16
C THR A 193 -3.86 18.68 7.88
N ASN A 194 -4.45 18.08 8.92
CA ASN A 194 -5.38 16.97 8.75
C ASN A 194 -6.54 17.36 7.82
N ALA A 195 -6.96 16.42 6.97
CA ALA A 195 -7.94 16.63 5.92
C ALA A 195 -9.22 15.84 6.19
N GLN A 196 -10.38 16.47 6.00
CA GLN A 196 -11.64 15.73 5.89
C GLN A 196 -11.67 14.99 4.55
N VAL A 197 -11.90 13.69 4.59
CA VAL A 197 -12.26 12.91 3.40
C VAL A 197 -13.77 13.03 3.26
N THR A 198 -14.27 13.41 2.08
CA THR A 198 -15.71 13.48 1.82
C THR A 198 -16.19 12.14 1.27
N GLY A 199 -17.39 11.71 1.65
CA GLY A 199 -18.03 10.55 1.04
C GLY A 199 -18.04 10.60 -0.48
N GLY A 200 -17.82 9.46 -1.12
CA GLY A 200 -17.70 9.34 -2.57
C GLY A 200 -16.32 9.70 -3.14
N THR A 201 -15.40 10.25 -2.35
CA THR A 201 -14.02 10.55 -2.80
C THR A 201 -13.30 9.26 -3.20
N VAL A 202 -12.66 9.26 -4.36
CA VAL A 202 -11.87 8.10 -4.81
C VAL A 202 -10.66 7.88 -3.91
N ILE A 203 -10.51 6.64 -3.44
CA ILE A 203 -9.36 6.16 -2.69
C ILE A 203 -8.71 5.00 -3.44
N GLU A 204 -7.39 4.93 -3.38
CA GLU A 204 -6.60 3.83 -3.90
C GLU A 204 -6.15 2.96 -2.72
N ILE A 205 -6.48 1.67 -2.79
CA ILE A 205 -6.10 0.65 -1.83
C ILE A 205 -5.04 -0.23 -2.49
N SER A 206 -3.83 -0.18 -1.96
CA SER A 206 -2.73 -1.02 -2.39
C SER A 206 -2.41 -2.06 -1.31
N GLU A 207 -2.50 -3.34 -1.66
CA GLU A 207 -2.14 -4.48 -0.81
C GLU A 207 -0.73 -4.95 -1.17
N TYR A 208 0.22 -4.71 -0.28
CA TYR A 208 1.60 -5.17 -0.43
C TYR A 208 1.65 -6.59 0.14
N ARG A 209 1.73 -7.59 -0.74
CA ARG A 209 1.70 -9.02 -0.43
C ARG A 209 3.09 -9.65 -0.43
N GLY A 210 4.09 -8.95 -0.96
CA GLY A 210 5.49 -9.39 -0.95
C GLY A 210 5.68 -10.78 -1.57
N LEU A 211 6.53 -11.59 -0.95
CA LEU A 211 6.90 -12.92 -1.43
C LEU A 211 5.79 -13.99 -1.35
N LEU A 212 4.56 -13.62 -0.99
CA LEU A 212 3.39 -14.44 -1.32
C LEU A 212 3.26 -14.63 -2.83
N CYS A 213 3.81 -13.70 -3.62
CA CYS A 213 3.78 -13.70 -5.07
C CYS A 213 5.17 -13.90 -5.67
N THR A 214 5.24 -14.75 -6.70
CA THR A 214 6.53 -15.17 -7.30
C THR A 214 7.18 -14.07 -8.13
N ASN A 215 6.40 -13.37 -8.96
CA ASN A 215 6.94 -12.28 -9.76
C ASN A 215 6.91 -11.00 -8.93
N LEU A 216 7.95 -10.19 -9.11
CA LEU A 216 8.05 -8.89 -8.49
C LEU A 216 6.77 -8.09 -8.83
N ASP A 217 6.44 -7.82 -10.08
CA ASP A 217 5.27 -7.00 -10.46
C ASP A 217 3.92 -7.44 -9.85
N ASP A 218 3.80 -8.70 -9.41
CA ASP A 218 2.57 -9.26 -8.82
C ASP A 218 2.48 -9.11 -7.29
N GLN A 219 3.54 -8.70 -6.58
CA GLN A 219 3.52 -8.61 -5.11
C GLN A 219 2.72 -7.42 -4.57
N LYS A 220 2.17 -6.57 -5.44
CA LYS A 220 1.29 -5.45 -5.10
C LYS A 220 -0.02 -5.62 -5.85
N LEU A 221 -1.13 -5.66 -5.12
CA LEU A 221 -2.46 -5.57 -5.70
C LEU A 221 -3.02 -4.17 -5.48
N VAL A 222 -3.59 -3.55 -6.51
CA VAL A 222 -4.20 -2.22 -6.43
C VAL A 222 -5.69 -2.32 -6.73
N ARG A 223 -6.49 -1.58 -5.95
CA ARG A 223 -7.94 -1.44 -6.11
C ARG A 223 -8.32 0.02 -5.94
N LEU A 224 -9.34 0.45 -6.69
CA LEU A 224 -9.98 1.74 -6.45
C LEU A 224 -11.31 1.53 -5.74
N ARG A 225 -11.61 2.45 -4.83
CA ARG A 225 -12.81 2.47 -3.99
C ARG A 225 -13.26 3.91 -3.81
N ARG A 226 -14.42 4.08 -3.18
CA ARG A 226 -14.91 5.36 -2.69
C ARG A 226 -14.91 5.37 -1.18
N ALA A 227 -14.50 6.50 -0.60
CA ALA A 227 -14.68 6.76 0.81
C ALA A 227 -16.20 6.68 1.13
N PRO A 228 -16.56 6.04 2.25
CA PRO A 228 -17.96 5.96 2.66
C PRO A 228 -18.46 7.32 3.17
N ASP A 229 -19.77 7.45 3.34
CA ASP A 229 -20.39 8.67 3.86
C ASP A 229 -20.24 8.71 5.39
N HIS A 230 -19.55 9.73 5.90
CA HIS A 230 -19.31 9.94 7.33
C HIS A 230 -20.49 10.60 8.06
N GLU A 231 -21.71 10.09 7.85
CA GLU A 231 -22.95 10.65 8.41
C GLU A 231 -23.50 9.83 9.59
N GLU A 232 -22.89 9.93 10.78
CA GLU A 232 -23.39 9.25 11.98
C GLU A 232 -24.25 10.17 12.86
N THR A 233 -25.27 9.58 13.50
CA THR A 233 -26.07 10.27 14.53
C THR A 233 -26.16 9.39 15.79
N PRO A 234 -25.40 9.69 16.87
CA PRO A 234 -24.49 10.84 17.05
C PRO A 234 -23.20 10.71 16.24
N ALA A 235 -22.51 11.82 15.96
CA ALA A 235 -21.20 11.84 15.30
C ALA A 235 -20.16 11.09 16.16
N ILE A 236 -19.89 9.84 15.80
CA ILE A 236 -18.92 8.95 16.43
C ILE A 236 -18.11 8.33 15.30
N SER A 237 -16.80 8.19 15.49
CA SER A 237 -15.98 7.48 14.52
C SER A 237 -16.34 6.00 14.54
N GLU A 238 -16.70 5.46 13.38
CA GLU A 238 -17.00 4.05 13.17
C GLU A 238 -15.92 3.38 12.31
N ALA A 239 -15.94 2.05 12.26
CA ALA A 239 -15.08 1.28 11.36
C ALA A 239 -15.91 0.85 10.16
N GLU A 240 -15.58 1.40 8.99
CA GLU A 240 -16.37 1.25 7.78
C GLU A 240 -15.59 0.60 6.65
N VAL A 241 -16.29 -0.19 5.83
CA VAL A 241 -15.72 -0.78 4.62
C VAL A 241 -15.84 0.24 3.50
N PRO A 242 -14.76 0.54 2.75
CA PRO A 242 -14.85 1.39 1.58
C PRO A 242 -15.89 0.91 0.57
N SER A 243 -16.67 1.86 0.04
CA SER A 243 -17.68 1.56 -0.97
C SER A 243 -17.01 1.18 -2.31
N THR A 244 -17.63 0.26 -3.06
CA THR A 244 -17.20 0.03 -4.44
C THR A 244 -17.38 1.30 -5.29
N CYS A 245 -16.71 1.34 -6.44
CA CYS A 245 -16.96 2.35 -7.47
C CYS A 245 -18.39 2.22 -8.04
N PHE A 246 -18.69 2.89 -9.16
CA PHE A 246 -20.03 2.87 -9.76
C PHE A 246 -20.50 1.43 -10.03
N ALA A 247 -21.64 1.05 -9.42
CA ALA A 247 -22.18 -0.31 -9.41
C ALA A 247 -23.63 -0.37 -9.95
N PRO A 248 -23.86 -0.01 -11.23
CA PRO A 248 -25.19 -0.03 -11.86
C PRO A 248 -25.81 -1.43 -11.76
N GLY A 249 -27.05 -1.51 -11.24
CA GLY A 249 -27.73 -2.80 -11.07
C GLY A 249 -27.07 -3.75 -10.05
N GLY A 250 -26.14 -3.26 -9.23
CA GLY A 250 -25.39 -4.05 -8.25
C GLY A 250 -24.07 -4.63 -8.77
N THR A 251 -23.71 -4.40 -10.04
CA THR A 251 -22.47 -4.90 -10.63
C THR A 251 -21.41 -3.81 -10.64
N ALA A 252 -20.39 -3.93 -9.79
CA ALA A 252 -19.29 -2.98 -9.66
C ALA A 252 -18.24 -3.16 -10.77
N ALA A 253 -18.57 -2.72 -11.99
CA ALA A 253 -17.72 -2.87 -13.18
C ALA A 253 -16.97 -1.59 -13.60
N ASP A 254 -17.11 -0.49 -12.85
CA ASP A 254 -16.29 0.72 -12.97
C ASP A 254 -15.00 0.53 -12.17
N PHE A 255 -14.01 -0.13 -12.75
CA PHE A 255 -12.78 -0.53 -12.04
C PHE A 255 -11.84 0.65 -11.80
N ASN A 256 -11.94 1.68 -12.65
CA ASN A 256 -11.10 2.87 -12.58
C ASN A 256 -11.75 4.03 -11.77
N CYS A 257 -12.97 3.82 -11.26
CA CYS A 257 -13.72 4.79 -10.45
C CYS A 257 -14.00 6.12 -11.20
N ASP A 258 -14.15 6.09 -12.53
CA ASP A 258 -14.41 7.29 -13.35
C ASP A 258 -15.92 7.62 -13.52
N GLY A 259 -16.79 6.78 -12.95
CA GLY A 259 -18.25 6.94 -13.00
C GLY A 259 -18.89 6.44 -14.29
N ALA A 260 -18.16 5.73 -15.15
CA ALA A 260 -18.67 5.18 -16.40
C ALA A 260 -18.09 3.80 -16.72
N VAL A 261 -18.94 2.79 -16.89
CA VAL A 261 -18.48 1.46 -17.33
C VAL A 261 -18.23 1.48 -18.84
N ASN A 262 -16.96 1.55 -19.26
CA ASN A 262 -16.60 1.91 -20.62
C ASN A 262 -15.40 1.06 -21.16
N PRO A 263 -14.88 1.33 -22.38
CA PRO A 263 -13.75 0.56 -22.93
C PRO A 263 -12.47 0.56 -22.06
N VAL A 264 -12.29 1.53 -21.17
CA VAL A 264 -11.16 1.55 -20.22
C VAL A 264 -11.32 0.40 -19.21
N ASP A 265 -12.48 0.28 -18.56
CA ASP A 265 -12.78 -0.83 -17.63
C ASP A 265 -12.69 -2.19 -18.32
N PHE A 266 -13.16 -2.26 -19.57
CA PHE A 266 -13.06 -3.49 -20.34
C PHE A 266 -11.60 -3.92 -20.56
N ASN A 267 -10.69 -2.98 -20.82
CA ASN A 267 -9.26 -3.30 -20.96
C ASN A 267 -8.66 -3.76 -19.64
N GLU A 268 -9.05 -3.15 -18.51
CA GLU A 268 -8.62 -3.59 -17.19
C GLU A 268 -9.10 -5.01 -16.88
N PHE A 269 -10.37 -5.30 -17.18
CA PHE A 269 -10.95 -6.64 -17.07
C PHE A 269 -10.21 -7.68 -17.92
N LEU A 270 -9.91 -7.35 -19.17
CA LEU A 270 -9.20 -8.27 -20.08
C LEU A 270 -7.81 -8.67 -19.57
N ILE A 271 -7.11 -7.77 -18.87
CA ILE A 271 -5.79 -8.07 -18.28
C ILE A 271 -5.90 -9.11 -17.16
N LYS A 272 -7.08 -9.21 -16.53
CA LYS A 272 -7.36 -10.14 -15.43
C LYS A 272 -8.09 -11.42 -15.87
N PHE A 273 -8.48 -11.52 -17.13
CA PHE A 273 -9.20 -12.67 -17.65
C PHE A 273 -8.38 -13.96 -17.57
N GLY A 274 -9.00 -15.03 -17.06
CA GLY A 274 -8.42 -16.36 -16.87
C GLY A 274 -7.67 -16.55 -15.55
N LEU A 275 -7.61 -15.53 -14.67
CA LEU A 275 -7.05 -15.68 -13.33
C LEU A 275 -8.05 -16.40 -12.41
N SER A 276 -7.54 -17.10 -11.39
CA SER A 276 -8.38 -17.82 -10.42
C SER A 276 -7.66 -17.99 -9.09
N ASN A 277 -8.43 -17.97 -7.99
CA ASN A 277 -7.94 -18.34 -6.65
C ASN A 277 -8.35 -19.77 -6.22
N ASN A 278 -9.19 -20.46 -6.98
CA ASN A 278 -9.71 -21.80 -6.67
C ASN A 278 -8.82 -22.96 -7.16
N GLY A 279 -7.67 -22.64 -7.78
CA GLY A 279 -6.72 -23.63 -8.28
C GLY A 279 -5.87 -24.29 -7.18
N ALA A 280 -5.16 -25.36 -7.54
CA ALA A 280 -4.16 -25.98 -6.66
C ALA A 280 -3.00 -25.03 -6.30
N VAL A 281 -2.74 -24.04 -7.17
CA VAL A 281 -1.86 -22.91 -6.93
C VAL A 281 -2.67 -21.66 -7.27
N PRO A 282 -3.22 -20.94 -6.28
CA PRO A 282 -3.96 -19.70 -6.50
C PRO A 282 -3.10 -18.66 -7.22
N ASP A 283 -3.67 -17.94 -8.18
CA ASP A 283 -2.93 -16.89 -8.90
C ASP A 283 -2.87 -15.62 -8.04
N CYS A 284 -1.65 -15.19 -7.70
CA CYS A 284 -1.41 -14.00 -6.90
C CYS A 284 -2.00 -12.70 -7.46
N ARG A 285 -2.17 -12.65 -8.79
CA ARG A 285 -2.72 -11.51 -9.51
C ARG A 285 -4.24 -11.47 -9.46
N PHE A 286 -4.88 -12.54 -8.98
CA PHE A 286 -6.32 -12.61 -8.81
C PHE A 286 -6.77 -11.47 -7.90
N ASN A 287 -7.76 -10.73 -8.40
CA ASN A 287 -8.40 -9.65 -7.69
C ASN A 287 -9.91 -9.94 -7.70
N PRO A 288 -10.53 -10.15 -6.53
CA PRO A 288 -11.95 -10.50 -6.46
C PRO A 288 -12.87 -9.38 -6.97
N ASP A 289 -12.36 -8.16 -7.19
CA ASP A 289 -13.14 -7.09 -7.80
C ASP A 289 -13.53 -7.40 -9.25
N PHE A 290 -12.74 -8.21 -9.94
CA PHE A 290 -12.97 -8.61 -11.33
C PHE A 290 -13.75 -9.93 -11.46
N ASP A 291 -13.99 -10.62 -10.34
CA ASP A 291 -14.85 -11.81 -10.21
C ASP A 291 -16.28 -11.34 -9.93
N LEU A 292 -16.91 -10.79 -10.98
CA LEU A 292 -18.25 -10.20 -10.94
C LEU A 292 -19.33 -11.25 -10.63
N ALA A 293 -19.06 -12.52 -10.91
CA ALA A 293 -19.89 -13.67 -10.57
C ALA A 293 -19.16 -14.54 -9.55
N PRO A 294 -19.21 -14.22 -8.23
CA PRO A 294 -18.25 -14.60 -7.20
C PRO A 294 -18.04 -16.12 -7.06
N ASP A 295 -17.26 -16.68 -7.96
CA ASP A 295 -17.02 -18.11 -8.12
C ASP A 295 -15.53 -18.46 -8.09
N GLY A 296 -14.67 -17.47 -7.81
CA GLY A 296 -13.23 -17.58 -7.66
C GLY A 296 -12.47 -17.71 -8.99
N GLN A 297 -13.11 -17.39 -10.10
CA GLN A 297 -12.50 -17.32 -11.43
C GLN A 297 -12.89 -16.01 -12.11
N ILE A 298 -12.06 -15.54 -13.03
CA ILE A 298 -12.38 -14.39 -13.89
C ILE A 298 -12.51 -14.94 -15.31
N ASP A 299 -13.73 -15.19 -15.77
CA ASP A 299 -14.01 -16.03 -16.94
C ASP A 299 -15.19 -15.51 -17.80
N PRO A 300 -15.68 -16.26 -18.81
CA PRO A 300 -16.81 -15.81 -19.64
C PRO A 300 -18.10 -15.48 -18.88
N VAL A 301 -18.30 -16.01 -17.67
CA VAL A 301 -19.46 -15.69 -16.81
C VAL A 301 -19.34 -14.24 -16.32
N ASP A 302 -18.19 -13.85 -15.76
CA ASP A 302 -17.92 -12.46 -15.35
C ASP A 302 -18.01 -11.50 -16.52
N PHE A 303 -17.53 -11.92 -17.69
CA PHE A 303 -17.64 -11.09 -18.89
C PHE A 303 -19.10 -10.83 -19.29
N ASN A 304 -20.00 -11.80 -19.10
CA ASN A 304 -21.42 -11.57 -19.35
C ASN A 304 -22.01 -10.59 -18.34
N GLU A 305 -21.63 -10.67 -17.07
CA GLU A 305 -22.04 -9.70 -16.03
C GLU A 305 -21.55 -8.29 -16.37
N PHE A 306 -20.29 -8.15 -16.81
CA PHE A 306 -19.72 -6.89 -17.29
C PHE A 306 -20.53 -6.31 -18.46
N LEU A 307 -20.89 -7.13 -19.46
CA LEU A 307 -21.64 -6.69 -20.63
C LEU A 307 -23.06 -6.19 -20.32
N ILE A 308 -23.68 -6.63 -19.22
CA ILE A 308 -25.01 -6.17 -18.80
C ILE A 308 -24.99 -4.67 -18.47
N VAL A 309 -23.89 -4.19 -17.90
CA VAL A 309 -23.73 -2.82 -17.42
C VAL A 309 -22.81 -1.95 -18.27
N PHE A 310 -22.18 -2.52 -19.29
CA PHE A 310 -21.32 -1.78 -20.21
C PHE A 310 -22.06 -0.62 -20.90
N GLY A 311 -21.43 0.56 -20.91
CA GLY A 311 -21.95 1.79 -21.48
C GLY A 311 -22.85 2.61 -20.55
N THR A 312 -22.98 2.21 -19.28
CA THR A 312 -23.69 2.99 -18.26
C THR A 312 -22.80 4.05 -17.62
N THR A 313 -23.41 5.10 -17.07
CA THR A 313 -22.76 6.20 -16.37
C THR A 313 -23.59 6.58 -15.14
N GLU A 314 -22.92 7.10 -14.11
CA GLU A 314 -23.53 7.64 -12.88
C GLU A 314 -24.48 8.84 -13.15
#